data_AF-A0A7I0J6E9-F1
#
_entry.id   AF-A0A7I0J6E9-F1
#
_cell.length_a   1.000
_cell.length_b   1.000
_cell.length_c   1.000
_cell.angle_alpha   90.00
_cell.angle_beta   90.00
_cell.angle_gamma   90.00
#
_symmetry.space_group_name_H-M   'P 1'
#
loop_
_entity.id
_entity.type
_entity.pdbx_description
1 polymer ?
#
loop_
_entity_poly.entity_id
_entity_poly.type
_entity_poly.pdbx_seq_one_letter_code
_entity_poly.pdbx_strand_id
1 'polypeptide(L)'
;LTLGPALNRLQDADGEVRRRASDALAATFRKNLRTFTLITNTLAKDKEISDRWRGFEDIADSRHLANRVERGVVDALAAAVREAYPRLSHRYYQMKAR
;
A
#
# COMPACT_ATOMS: atom_id res chain seq x y z
N LEU A 1 19.11 0.65 13.90
CA LEU A 1 18.72 -0.68 13.37
C LEU A 1 18.61 -0.58 11.86
N THR A 2 18.89 -1.66 11.13
CA THR A 2 18.48 -1.78 9.74
C THR A 2 16.95 -2.02 9.67
N LEU A 3 16.36 -1.95 8.47
CA LEU A 3 14.90 -2.00 8.30
C LEU A 3 14.26 -3.28 8.86
N GLY A 4 14.81 -4.47 8.55
CA GLY A 4 14.25 -5.76 8.98
C GLY A 4 14.08 -5.88 10.50
N PRO A 5 15.13 -5.66 11.30
CA PRO A 5 15.01 -5.64 12.76
C PRO A 5 14.02 -4.61 13.31
N ALA A 6 13.88 -3.44 12.67
CA ALA A 6 12.89 -2.44 13.07
C ALA A 6 11.45 -2.92 12.79
N LEU A 7 11.22 -3.60 11.67
CA LEU A 7 9.92 -4.18 11.33
C LEU A 7 9.54 -5.32 12.29
N ASN A 8 10.50 -6.17 12.67
CA ASN A 8 10.25 -7.25 13.64
C ASN A 8 9.73 -6.71 14.98
N ARG A 9 10.20 -5.53 15.40
CA ARG A 9 9.74 -4.88 16.64
C ARG A 9 8.30 -4.37 16.61
N LEU A 10 7.66 -4.30 15.44
CA LEU A 10 6.23 -4.00 15.33
C LEU A 10 5.34 -5.15 15.83
N GLN A 11 5.90 -6.35 16.03
CA GLN A 11 5.20 -7.52 16.56
C GLN A 11 5.56 -7.84 18.01
N ASP A 12 6.35 -6.99 18.67
CA ASP A 12 6.77 -7.18 20.06
C ASP A 12 5.53 -7.22 20.99
N ALA A 13 5.61 -7.98 22.09
CA ALA A 13 4.53 -8.08 23.07
C ALA A 13 4.33 -6.73 23.80
N ASP A 14 5.42 -5.99 24.05
CA ASP A 14 5.38 -4.68 24.68
C ASP A 14 4.89 -3.59 23.70
N GLY A 15 3.81 -2.91 24.08
CA GLY A 15 3.23 -1.82 23.31
C GLY A 15 4.15 -0.62 23.12
N GLU A 16 4.98 -0.28 24.11
CA GLU A 16 5.91 0.84 24.01
C GLU A 16 7.06 0.54 23.04
N VAL A 17 7.49 -0.71 22.96
CA VAL A 17 8.48 -1.16 21.96
C VAL A 17 7.90 -1.02 20.55
N ARG A 18 6.65 -1.46 20.34
CA ARG A 18 5.96 -1.31 19.04
C ARG A 18 5.81 0.16 18.65
N ARG A 19 5.41 1.02 19.59
CA ARG A 19 5.24 2.47 19.36
C ARG A 19 6.56 3.11 18.94
N ARG A 20 7.64 2.88 19.70
CA ARG A 20 8.97 3.41 19.38
C ARG A 20 9.48 2.93 18.02
N ALA A 21 9.24 1.67 17.66
CA ALA A 21 9.60 1.13 16.35
C ALA A 21 8.83 1.83 15.22
N SER A 22 7.51 1.99 15.38
CA SER A 22 6.66 2.72 14.43
C SER A 22 7.11 4.18 14.27
N ASP A 23 7.37 4.89 15.37
CA ASP A 23 7.82 6.28 15.37
C ASP A 23 9.18 6.44 14.66
N ALA A 24 10.11 5.52 14.91
CA ALA A 24 11.42 5.53 14.26
C ALA A 24 11.32 5.32 12.74
N LEU A 25 10.44 4.41 12.29
CA LEU A 25 10.17 4.19 10.87
C LEU A 25 9.55 5.44 10.24
N ALA A 26 8.50 5.99 10.86
CA ALA A 26 7.81 7.18 10.39
C ALA A 26 8.76 8.39 10.27
N ALA A 27 9.59 8.63 11.28
CA ALA A 27 10.58 9.71 11.26
C ALA A 27 11.60 9.53 10.12
N THR A 28 12.06 8.30 9.90
CA THR A 28 13.04 7.99 8.84
C THR A 28 12.42 8.14 7.46
N PHE A 29 11.20 7.66 7.24
CA PHE A 29 10.51 7.84 5.96
C PHE A 29 10.21 9.32 5.69
N ARG A 30 9.80 10.07 6.71
CA ARG A 30 9.56 11.53 6.58
C ARG A 30 10.82 12.28 6.17
N LYS A 31 12.00 11.94 6.74
CA LYS A 31 13.28 12.55 6.34
C LYS A 31 13.63 12.31 4.87
N ASN A 32 13.16 11.20 4.30
CA ASN A 32 13.44 10.79 2.93
C ASN A 32 12.28 11.05 1.97
N LEU A 33 11.25 11.80 2.39
CA LEU A 33 10.01 11.98 1.64
C LEU A 33 10.27 12.46 0.22
N ARG A 34 11.13 13.48 0.04
CA ARG A 34 11.47 14.05 -1.27
C ARG A 34 12.09 13.01 -2.21
N THR A 35 12.97 12.15 -1.71
CA THR A 35 13.60 11.08 -2.50
C THR A 35 12.56 10.05 -2.93
N PHE A 36 11.70 9.59 -2.02
CA PHE A 36 10.64 8.64 -2.35
C PHE A 36 9.62 9.23 -3.32
N THR A 37 9.25 10.51 -3.14
CA THR A 37 8.40 11.23 -4.09
C THR A 37 9.02 11.30 -5.47
N LEU A 38 10.31 11.65 -5.58
CA LEU A 38 11.01 11.69 -6.86
C LEU A 38 10.98 10.32 -7.56
N ILE A 39 11.38 9.26 -6.86
CA ILE A 39 11.41 7.89 -7.40
C ILE A 39 9.99 7.49 -7.87
N THR A 40 8.98 7.69 -7.04
CA THR A 40 7.60 7.32 -7.35
C THR A 40 7.08 8.09 -8.56
N ASN A 41 7.35 9.39 -8.64
CA ASN A 41 6.92 10.23 -9.76
C ASN A 41 7.62 9.85 -11.06
N THR A 42 8.92 9.49 -11.01
CA THR A 42 9.65 9.00 -12.19
C THR A 42 9.03 7.69 -12.71
N LEU A 43 8.76 6.73 -11.82
CA LEU A 43 8.12 5.46 -12.19
C LEU A 43 6.70 5.67 -12.73
N ALA A 44 5.92 6.56 -12.10
CA ALA A 44 4.58 6.91 -12.57
C ALA A 44 4.60 7.55 -13.96
N LYS A 45 5.58 8.44 -14.22
CA LYS A 45 5.72 9.09 -15.53
C LYS A 45 6.15 8.11 -16.61
N ASP A 46 7.08 7.22 -16.31
CA ASP A 46 7.50 6.16 -17.24
C ASP A 46 6.32 5.24 -17.61
N LYS A 47 5.52 4.84 -16.59
CA LYS A 47 4.30 4.06 -16.81
C LYS A 47 3.28 4.79 -17.68
N GLU A 48 3.02 6.07 -17.42
CA GLU A 48 2.08 6.87 -18.23
C GLU A 48 2.54 6.97 -19.69
N ILE A 49 3.83 7.18 -19.94
CA ILE A 49 4.37 7.21 -21.32
C ILE A 49 4.13 5.87 -22.01
N SER A 50 4.42 4.77 -21.31
CA SER A 50 4.25 3.40 -21.81
C SER A 50 2.79 3.06 -22.12
N ASP A 51 1.86 3.50 -21.26
CA ASP A 51 0.42 3.31 -21.43
C ASP A 51 -0.11 4.09 -22.61
N ARG A 52 0.26 5.36 -22.73
CA ARG A 52 -0.12 6.20 -23.86
C ARG A 52 0.36 5.64 -25.19
N TRP A 53 1.59 5.14 -25.25
CA TRP A 53 2.11 4.49 -26.47
C TRP A 53 1.39 3.19 -26.83
N ARG A 54 0.79 2.52 -25.86
CA ARG A 54 0.05 1.27 -26.03
C ARG A 54 -1.47 1.46 -26.14
N GLY A 55 -1.95 2.69 -26.03
CA GLY A 55 -3.38 3.01 -26.05
C GLY A 55 -4.14 2.49 -24.83
N PHE A 56 -3.47 2.33 -23.69
CA PHE A 56 -4.13 1.99 -22.43
C PHE A 56 -4.76 3.23 -21.82
N GLU A 57 -6.03 3.13 -21.43
CA GLU A 57 -6.84 4.22 -20.90
C GLU A 57 -6.78 4.29 -19.37
N ASP A 58 -6.55 3.15 -18.72
CA ASP A 58 -6.38 3.04 -17.28
C ASP A 58 -5.02 2.42 -16.91
N ILE A 59 -4.53 2.76 -15.72
CA ILE A 59 -3.19 2.35 -15.27
C ILE A 59 -3.09 0.82 -15.08
N ALA A 60 -4.20 0.12 -14.86
CA ALA A 60 -4.24 -1.32 -14.65
C ALA A 60 -4.40 -2.12 -15.95
N ASP A 61 -4.68 -1.50 -17.11
CA ASP A 61 -4.97 -2.18 -18.39
C ASP A 61 -3.93 -3.21 -18.77
N SER A 62 -2.66 -2.78 -18.73
CA SER A 62 -1.51 -3.62 -19.00
C SER A 62 -1.51 -4.89 -18.13
N ARG A 63 -1.98 -4.79 -16.88
CA ARG A 63 -2.07 -5.90 -15.94
C ARG A 63 -3.32 -6.75 -16.16
N HIS A 64 -4.45 -6.13 -16.49
CA HIS A 64 -5.64 -6.85 -16.93
C HIS A 64 -5.33 -7.75 -18.13
N LEU A 65 -4.68 -7.19 -19.14
CA LEU A 65 -4.27 -7.91 -20.34
C LEU A 65 -3.25 -9.01 -20.02
N ALA A 66 -2.17 -8.69 -19.29
CA ALA A 66 -1.11 -9.65 -18.97
C ALA A 66 -1.60 -10.83 -18.13
N ASN A 67 -2.53 -10.58 -17.19
CA ASN A 67 -3.07 -11.60 -16.31
C ASN A 67 -4.34 -12.27 -16.86
N ARG A 68 -4.86 -11.80 -18.00
CA ARG A 68 -6.15 -12.23 -18.58
C ARG A 68 -7.30 -12.07 -17.58
N VAL A 69 -7.36 -10.92 -16.91
CA VAL A 69 -8.37 -10.59 -15.92
C VAL A 69 -9.14 -9.36 -16.36
N GLU A 70 -10.46 -9.47 -16.44
CA GLU A 70 -11.34 -8.37 -16.81
C GLU A 70 -11.38 -7.27 -15.74
N ARG A 71 -11.55 -6.02 -16.17
CA ARG A 71 -11.64 -4.86 -15.26
C ARG A 71 -12.72 -5.01 -14.21
N GLY A 72 -13.93 -5.32 -14.68
CA GLY A 72 -15.12 -5.40 -13.83
C GLY A 72 -14.96 -6.40 -12.69
N VAL A 73 -14.16 -7.45 -12.87
CA VAL A 73 -13.85 -8.43 -11.81
C VAL A 73 -13.02 -7.79 -10.70
N VAL A 74 -11.97 -7.05 -11.06
CA VAL A 74 -11.10 -6.38 -10.09
C VAL A 74 -11.83 -5.24 -9.40
N ASP A 75 -12.61 -4.46 -10.16
CA ASP A 75 -13.43 -3.37 -9.61
C ASP A 75 -14.48 -3.89 -8.64
N ALA A 76 -15.17 -4.98 -8.99
CA ALA A 76 -16.14 -5.63 -8.12
C ALA A 76 -15.50 -6.15 -6.84
N LEU A 77 -14.33 -6.80 -6.94
CA LEU A 77 -13.59 -7.26 -5.76
C LEU A 77 -13.19 -6.07 -4.86
N ALA A 78 -12.63 -5.01 -5.45
CA ALA A 78 -12.20 -3.85 -4.70
C ALA A 78 -13.37 -3.11 -4.03
N ALA A 79 -14.51 -2.99 -4.71
CA ALA A 79 -15.74 -2.43 -4.16
C ALA A 79 -16.27 -3.28 -3.00
N ALA A 80 -16.44 -4.59 -3.21
CA ALA A 80 -16.94 -5.51 -2.19
C ALA A 80 -16.07 -5.50 -0.92
N VAL A 81 -14.75 -5.46 -1.07
CA VAL A 81 -13.81 -5.38 0.06
C VAL A 81 -13.98 -4.05 0.83
N ARG A 82 -14.07 -2.92 0.12
CA ARG A 82 -14.24 -1.60 0.75
C ARG A 82 -15.57 -1.47 1.49
N GLU A 83 -16.66 -1.93 0.89
CA GLU A 83 -17.99 -1.95 1.50
C GLU A 83 -18.03 -2.81 2.78
N ALA A 84 -17.21 -3.86 2.83
CA ALA A 84 -17.11 -4.74 3.99
C ALA A 84 -16.26 -4.19 5.15
N TYR A 85 -15.46 -3.12 4.96
CA TYR A 85 -14.56 -2.58 5.99
C TYR A 85 -15.23 -2.31 7.35
N PRO A 86 -16.43 -1.69 7.43
CA PRO A 86 -17.09 -1.44 8.71
C PRO A 86 -17.43 -2.74 9.47
N ARG A 87 -17.90 -3.76 8.75
CA ARG A 87 -18.35 -5.03 9.35
C ARG A 87 -17.21 -5.97 9.70
N LEU A 88 -16.09 -5.88 8.98
CA LEU A 88 -14.94 -6.78 9.13
C LEU A 88 -13.79 -6.08 9.84
N SER A 89 -12.94 -5.37 9.11
CA SER A 89 -11.69 -4.81 9.63
C SER A 89 -11.92 -3.85 10.80
N HIS A 90 -12.89 -2.93 10.69
CA HIS A 90 -13.17 -1.98 11.79
C HIS A 90 -13.65 -2.70 13.04
N ARG A 91 -14.58 -3.66 12.89
CA ARG A 91 -15.06 -4.50 14.00
C ARG A 91 -13.92 -5.30 14.65
N TYR A 92 -13.04 -5.88 13.84
CA TYR A 92 -11.87 -6.61 14.34
C TYR A 92 -10.95 -5.71 15.16
N TYR A 93 -10.61 -4.51 14.67
CA TYR A 93 -9.74 -3.60 15.42
C TYR A 93 -10.43 -3.04 16.67
N GLN A 94 -11.75 -2.86 16.68
CA GLN A 94 -12.51 -2.55 17.90
C GLN A 94 -12.41 -3.68 18.93
N MET A 95 -12.48 -4.93 18.50
CA MET A 95 -12.29 -6.09 19.38
C MET A 95 -10.85 -6.19 19.89
N LYS A 96 -9.87 -5.96 19.01
CA LYS A 96 -8.44 -6.00 19.35
C LYS A 96 -8.02 -4.89 20.32
N ALA A 97 -8.74 -3.77 20.33
CA ALA A 97 -8.48 -2.65 21.23
C ALA A 97 -9.01 -2.86 22.66
N ARG A 98 -9.84 -3.89 22.88
CA ARG A 98 -10.28 -4.35 24.20
C ARG A 98 -9.28 -5.37 24.74
#